data_AF-A0A7Z8ZE10-F1
#
_entry.id   AF-A0A7Z8ZE10-F1
#
_cell.length_a   1.000
_cell.length_b   1.000
_cell.length_c   1.000
_cell.angle_alpha   90.00
_cell.angle_beta   90.00
_cell.angle_gamma   90.00
#
_symmetry.space_group_name_H-M   'P 1'
#
loop_
_entity.id
_entity.type
_entity.pdbx_description
1 polymer ?
#
loop_
_entity_poly.entity_id
_entity_poly.type
_entity_poly.pdbx_seq_one_letter_code
_entity_poly.pdbx_strand_id
1 'polypeptide(L)'
;MVISRYSAHHWHDVGQALREVKRVLKPGGVLIIMDVMSPGHPVRDVWLQTVEALRDTSHVRNYSSGEWLALANDAGLVTNSLSTDRLPLEFSSWVARMRTPEALAAAIRLYQDSASAEVKAYFALQDDGSFTSDTIMLKRIKRYKKKRHRETVPFFIRYIRNPAGRYFLQTA
;
A
#
# COMPACT_ATOMS: atom_id res chain seq x y z
N MET A 1 3.64 -15.00 -9.53
CA MET A 1 4.03 -13.67 -9.05
C MET A 1 2.97 -12.69 -9.50
N VAL A 2 2.71 -11.63 -8.73
CA VAL A 2 1.80 -10.54 -9.11
C VAL A 2 2.58 -9.23 -8.98
N ILE A 3 2.55 -8.39 -9.99
CA ILE A 3 3.18 -7.07 -9.98
C ILE A 3 2.15 -6.05 -10.42
N SER A 4 2.02 -4.96 -9.68
CA SER A 4 1.39 -3.73 -10.15
C SER A 4 2.41 -2.60 -10.08
N ARG A 5 2.48 -1.79 -11.13
CA ARG A 5 3.40 -0.66 -11.22
C ARG A 5 2.70 0.53 -11.85
N TYR A 6 2.59 1.63 -11.12
CA TYR A 6 1.95 2.88 -11.55
C TYR A 6 0.54 2.65 -12.10
N SER A 7 -0.28 1.90 -11.36
CA SER A 7 -1.62 1.54 -11.79
C SER A 7 -2.65 1.58 -10.66
N ALA A 8 -2.24 1.35 -9.41
CA ALA A 8 -3.20 1.17 -8.35
C ALA A 8 -3.87 2.46 -7.90
N HIS A 9 -3.24 3.60 -8.16
CA HIS A 9 -3.88 4.92 -8.04
C HIS A 9 -5.06 5.15 -9.00
N HIS A 10 -5.30 4.27 -9.98
CA HIS A 10 -6.49 4.26 -10.84
C HIS A 10 -7.55 3.23 -10.43
N TRP A 11 -7.30 2.41 -9.41
CA TRP A 11 -8.23 1.35 -9.03
C TRP A 11 -9.40 1.92 -8.22
N HIS A 12 -10.62 1.68 -8.68
CA HIS A 12 -11.84 2.11 -8.01
C HIS A 12 -12.03 1.47 -6.62
N ASP A 13 -11.61 0.21 -6.43
CA ASP A 13 -11.60 -0.48 -5.14
C ASP A 13 -10.29 -1.25 -4.96
N VAL A 14 -9.31 -0.59 -4.33
CA VAL A 14 -8.00 -1.19 -4.02
C VAL A 14 -8.13 -2.37 -3.06
N GLY A 15 -9.07 -2.31 -2.11
CA GLY A 15 -9.29 -3.39 -1.15
C GLY A 15 -9.75 -4.69 -1.84
N GLN A 16 -10.70 -4.58 -2.78
CA GLN A 16 -11.14 -5.71 -3.59
C GLN A 16 -10.00 -6.27 -4.44
N ALA A 17 -9.26 -5.40 -5.14
CA ALA A 17 -8.11 -5.80 -5.94
C ALA A 17 -7.07 -6.56 -5.10
N LEU A 18 -6.72 -6.07 -3.91
CA LEU A 18 -5.77 -6.74 -3.01
C LEU A 18 -6.28 -8.10 -2.49
N ARG A 19 -7.59 -8.23 -2.20
CA ARG A 19 -8.18 -9.54 -1.85
C ARG A 19 -8.07 -10.53 -3.01
N GLU A 20 -8.23 -10.06 -4.24
CA GLU A 20 -8.09 -10.87 -5.44
C GLU A 20 -6.63 -11.28 -5.69
N VAL A 21 -5.69 -10.36 -5.52
CA VAL A 21 -4.25 -10.65 -5.52
C VAL A 21 -3.93 -11.77 -4.52
N LYS A 22 -4.44 -11.69 -3.29
CA LYS A 22 -4.24 -12.74 -2.27
C LYS A 22 -4.80 -14.09 -2.70
N ARG A 23 -5.97 -14.10 -3.37
CA ARG A 23 -6.64 -15.31 -3.85
C ARG A 23 -5.77 -16.03 -4.88
N VAL A 24 -5.27 -15.31 -5.88
CA VAL A 24 -4.51 -15.88 -7.01
C VAL A 24 -3.04 -16.19 -6.67
N LEU A 25 -2.46 -15.50 -5.70
CA LEU A 25 -1.06 -15.71 -5.33
C LEU A 25 -0.87 -17.11 -4.74
N LYS A 26 0.05 -17.92 -5.30
CA LYS A 26 0.39 -19.26 -4.77
C LYS A 26 1.29 -19.15 -3.53
N PRO A 27 1.35 -20.16 -2.64
CA PRO A 27 2.42 -20.25 -1.65
C PRO A 27 3.81 -20.12 -2.28
N GLY A 28 4.71 -19.39 -1.62
CA GLY A 28 6.01 -18.97 -2.17
C GLY A 28 5.93 -17.80 -3.16
N GLY A 29 4.73 -17.43 -3.62
CA GLY A 29 4.53 -16.35 -4.59
C GLY A 29 4.83 -14.96 -4.01
N VAL A 30 5.33 -14.08 -4.88
CA VAL A 30 5.66 -12.69 -4.55
C VAL A 30 4.61 -11.74 -5.13
N LEU A 31 4.20 -10.76 -4.31
CA LEU A 31 3.51 -9.55 -4.70
C LEU A 31 4.49 -8.38 -4.62
N ILE A 32 4.52 -7.56 -5.67
CA ILE A 32 5.20 -6.26 -5.69
C ILE A 32 4.17 -5.21 -6.12
N ILE A 33 4.00 -4.16 -5.33
CA ILE A 33 3.27 -2.95 -5.72
C ILE A 33 4.28 -1.82 -5.78
N MET A 34 4.33 -1.11 -6.90
CA MET A 34 5.08 0.13 -7.06
C MET A 34 4.12 1.22 -7.46
N ASP A 35 4.09 2.34 -6.75
CA ASP A 35 3.19 3.42 -7.12
C ASP A 35 3.68 4.81 -6.70
N VAL A 36 3.04 5.85 -7.24
CA VAL A 36 3.14 7.20 -6.70
C VAL A 36 2.48 7.21 -5.31
N MET A 37 3.15 7.84 -4.35
CA MET A 37 2.75 7.82 -2.95
C MET A 37 2.37 9.22 -2.47
N SER A 38 1.29 9.31 -1.71
CA SER A 38 1.01 10.52 -0.95
C SER A 38 1.97 10.68 0.23
N PRO A 39 2.47 11.90 0.50
CA PRO A 39 3.30 12.17 1.68
C PRO A 39 2.52 12.15 3.00
N GLY A 40 1.18 12.03 2.97
CA GLY A 40 0.31 11.94 4.15
C GLY A 40 0.07 13.26 4.90
N HIS A 41 0.89 14.29 4.70
CA HIS A 41 0.63 15.63 5.23
C HIS A 41 -0.54 16.28 4.46
N PRO A 42 -1.61 16.77 5.11
CA PRO A 42 -2.86 17.15 4.44
C PRO A 42 -2.70 18.14 3.28
N VAL A 43 -1.94 19.22 3.48
CA VAL A 43 -1.74 20.24 2.44
C VAL A 43 -0.97 19.69 1.24
N ARG A 44 -0.02 18.78 1.48
CA ARG A 44 0.80 18.17 0.43
C ARG A 44 0.04 17.07 -0.30
N ASP A 45 -0.81 16.32 0.41
CA ASP A 45 -1.73 15.34 -0.17
C ASP A 45 -2.70 16.03 -1.11
N VAL A 46 -3.43 17.06 -0.64
CA VAL A 46 -4.40 17.81 -1.46
C VAL A 46 -3.74 18.35 -2.73
N TRP A 47 -2.54 18.92 -2.61
CA TRP A 47 -1.82 19.39 -3.80
C TRP A 47 -1.54 18.26 -4.78
N LEU A 48 -0.96 17.14 -4.31
CA LEU A 48 -0.61 16.00 -5.17
C LEU A 48 -1.84 15.37 -5.84
N GLN A 49 -2.91 15.15 -5.09
CA GLN A 49 -4.14 14.58 -5.66
C GLN A 49 -4.73 15.50 -6.74
N THR A 50 -4.69 16.81 -6.52
CA THR A 50 -5.24 17.80 -7.44
C THR A 50 -4.44 17.83 -8.75
N VAL A 51 -3.10 17.89 -8.70
CA VAL A 51 -2.29 17.94 -9.92
C VAL A 51 -2.39 16.64 -10.73
N GLU A 52 -2.47 15.47 -10.07
CA GLU A 52 -2.65 14.19 -10.76
C GLU A 52 -4.06 14.07 -11.38
N ALA A 53 -5.11 14.53 -10.69
CA ALA A 53 -6.47 14.54 -11.23
C ALA A 53 -6.65 15.51 -12.42
N LEU A 54 -5.98 16.67 -12.38
CA LEU A 54 -5.96 17.61 -13.50
C LEU A 54 -5.19 17.03 -14.70
N ARG A 55 -4.13 16.26 -14.45
CA ARG A 55 -3.35 15.61 -15.52
C ARG A 55 -4.11 14.47 -16.17
N ASP A 56 -4.72 13.62 -15.36
CA ASP A 56 -5.40 12.40 -15.79
C ASP A 56 -6.71 12.25 -15.01
N THR A 57 -7.82 12.41 -15.72
CA THR A 57 -9.17 12.32 -15.13
C THR A 57 -9.56 10.92 -14.67
N SER A 58 -8.77 9.90 -15.01
CA SER A 58 -8.95 8.54 -14.49
C SER A 58 -8.24 8.31 -13.15
N HIS A 59 -7.50 9.30 -12.64
CA HIS A 59 -6.88 9.25 -11.31
C HIS A 59 -7.94 9.06 -10.22
N VAL A 60 -7.72 8.09 -9.33
CA VAL A 60 -8.58 7.86 -8.16
C VAL A 60 -7.90 8.42 -6.91
N ARG A 61 -6.74 7.89 -6.52
CA ARG A 61 -6.03 8.32 -5.31
C ARG A 61 -4.59 7.80 -5.26
N ASN A 62 -3.64 8.68 -4.97
CA ASN A 62 -2.32 8.28 -4.48
C ASN A 62 -2.41 7.99 -2.98
N TYR A 63 -2.14 6.76 -2.55
CA TYR A 63 -2.21 6.40 -1.14
C TYR A 63 -0.89 6.68 -0.43
N SER A 64 -0.95 7.08 0.83
CA SER A 64 0.20 7.18 1.72
C SER A 64 0.73 5.81 2.12
N SER A 65 1.95 5.75 2.64
CA SER A 65 2.54 4.50 3.15
C SER A 65 1.67 3.85 4.25
N GLY A 66 1.09 4.66 5.14
CA GLY A 66 0.18 4.20 6.20
C GLY A 66 -1.09 3.57 5.63
N GLU A 67 -1.73 4.22 4.64
CA GLU A 67 -2.90 3.67 3.94
C GLU A 67 -2.56 2.37 3.20
N TRP A 68 -1.41 2.31 2.51
CA TRP A 68 -0.94 1.10 1.85
C TRP A 68 -0.78 -0.08 2.80
N LEU A 69 -0.18 0.16 3.97
CA LEU A 69 -0.03 -0.85 5.01
C LEU A 69 -1.39 -1.30 5.56
N ALA A 70 -2.31 -0.37 5.81
CA ALA A 70 -3.66 -0.67 6.27
C ALA A 70 -4.42 -1.53 5.24
N LEU A 71 -4.49 -1.09 3.98
CA LEU A 71 -5.14 -1.80 2.88
C LEU A 71 -4.58 -3.22 2.68
N ALA A 72 -3.25 -3.37 2.75
CA ALA A 72 -2.61 -4.67 2.64
C ALA A 72 -2.94 -5.58 3.84
N ASN A 73 -2.94 -5.04 5.05
CA ASN A 73 -3.28 -5.78 6.26
C ASN A 73 -4.75 -6.23 6.28
N ASP A 74 -5.67 -5.37 5.86
CA ASP A 74 -7.10 -5.67 5.77
C ASP A 74 -7.38 -6.75 4.72
N ALA A 75 -6.63 -6.76 3.62
CA ALA A 75 -6.66 -7.86 2.66
C ALA A 75 -6.03 -9.16 3.21
N GLY A 76 -5.30 -9.11 4.33
CA GLY A 76 -4.53 -10.21 4.91
C GLY A 76 -3.24 -10.53 4.15
N LEU A 77 -2.65 -9.50 3.54
CA LEU A 77 -1.35 -9.50 2.86
C LEU A 77 -0.29 -8.80 3.73
N VAL A 78 0.13 -9.45 4.81
CA VAL A 78 1.13 -8.89 5.76
C VAL A 78 2.44 -8.51 5.08
N THR A 79 2.69 -7.24 4.84
CA THR A 79 3.86 -6.73 4.11
C THR A 79 5.19 -7.24 4.67
N ASN A 80 6.12 -7.62 3.79
CA ASN A 80 7.47 -8.03 4.19
C ASN A 80 8.44 -6.86 4.24
N SER A 81 8.35 -5.98 3.25
CA SER A 81 9.15 -4.76 3.19
C SER A 81 8.37 -3.67 2.46
N LEU A 82 8.61 -2.44 2.88
CA LEU A 82 8.10 -1.22 2.28
C LEU A 82 9.28 -0.26 2.19
N SER A 83 9.54 0.26 0.99
CA SER A 83 10.55 1.29 0.76
C SER A 83 9.93 2.43 -0.01
N THR A 84 10.46 3.64 0.18
CA THR A 84 10.04 4.85 -0.52
C THR A 84 11.21 5.45 -1.26
N ASP A 85 10.94 6.15 -2.35
CA ASP A 85 11.95 6.84 -3.16
C ASP A 85 11.38 8.13 -3.75
N ARG A 86 12.26 8.99 -4.27
CA ARG A 86 11.92 10.28 -4.88
C ARG A 86 11.99 10.16 -6.40
N LEU A 87 10.93 10.58 -7.08
CA LEU A 87 10.79 10.51 -8.53
C LEU A 87 10.76 11.92 -9.13
N PRO A 88 11.85 12.37 -9.77
CA PRO A 88 11.84 13.57 -10.58
C PRO A 88 10.93 13.39 -11.81
N LEU A 89 10.09 14.38 -12.06
CA LEU A 89 9.13 14.43 -13.15
C LEU A 89 9.35 15.73 -13.91
N GLU A 90 9.83 15.60 -15.14
CA GLU A 90 9.89 16.70 -16.08
C GLU A 90 8.47 17.02 -16.56
N PHE A 91 8.03 18.26 -16.40
CA PHE A 91 6.63 18.63 -16.51
C PHE A 91 6.06 18.42 -17.91
N SER A 92 6.76 18.89 -18.94
CA SER A 92 6.26 18.83 -20.32
C SER A 92 6.07 17.38 -20.77
N SER A 93 7.02 16.49 -20.49
CA SER A 93 6.91 15.05 -20.71
C SER A 93 5.85 14.39 -19.83
N TRP A 94 5.70 14.82 -18.57
CA TRP A 94 4.70 14.26 -17.66
C TRP A 94 3.27 14.54 -18.14
N VAL A 95 2.94 15.76 -18.57
CA VAL A 95 1.62 16.10 -19.12
C VAL A 95 1.40 15.51 -20.52
N ALA A 96 2.45 15.48 -21.37
CA ALA A 96 2.36 14.93 -22.72
C ALA A 96 2.06 13.43 -22.73
N ARG A 97 2.62 12.66 -21.78
CA ARG A 97 2.37 11.21 -21.65
C ARG A 97 0.89 10.86 -21.49
N MET A 98 0.10 11.74 -20.88
CA MET A 98 -1.35 11.54 -20.71
C MET A 98 -2.20 12.31 -21.72
N ARG A 99 -1.57 13.03 -22.67
CA ARG A 99 -2.25 13.95 -23.59
C ARG A 99 -3.15 14.94 -22.85
N THR A 100 -2.62 15.47 -21.75
CA THR A 100 -3.34 16.42 -20.89
C THR A 100 -3.79 17.62 -21.72
N PRO A 101 -5.10 17.98 -21.72
CA PRO A 101 -5.57 19.17 -22.41
C PRO A 101 -4.82 20.42 -21.96
N GLU A 102 -4.54 21.33 -22.90
CA GLU A 102 -3.76 22.55 -22.65
C GLU A 102 -4.32 23.38 -21.47
N ALA A 103 -5.66 23.52 -21.41
CA ALA A 103 -6.31 24.24 -20.32
C ALA A 103 -6.04 23.62 -18.93
N LEU A 104 -5.97 22.28 -18.84
CA LEU A 104 -5.67 21.59 -17.58
C LEU A 104 -4.18 21.65 -17.25
N ALA A 105 -3.30 21.56 -18.26
CA ALA A 105 -1.87 21.79 -18.07
C ALA A 105 -1.59 23.21 -17.55
N ALA A 106 -2.24 24.23 -18.12
CA ALA A 106 -2.16 25.61 -17.64
C ALA A 106 -2.70 25.76 -16.21
N ALA A 107 -3.81 25.09 -15.88
CA ALA A 107 -4.34 25.07 -14.51
C ALA A 107 -3.36 24.45 -13.50
N ILE A 108 -2.65 23.37 -13.88
CA ILE A 108 -1.61 22.77 -13.04
C ILE A 108 -0.49 23.78 -12.79
N ARG A 109 -0.02 24.50 -13.83
CA ARG A 109 1.02 25.53 -13.68
C ARG A 109 0.57 26.66 -12.75
N LEU A 110 -0.64 27.17 -12.94
CA LEU A 110 -1.22 28.18 -12.06
C LEU A 110 -1.29 27.71 -10.60
N TYR A 111 -1.65 26.45 -10.38
CA TYR A 111 -1.71 25.87 -9.04
C TYR A 111 -0.32 25.66 -8.42
N GLN A 112 0.68 25.29 -9.22
CA GLN A 112 2.08 25.23 -8.79
C GLN A 112 2.61 26.61 -8.37
N ASP A 113 2.32 27.66 -9.14
CA ASP A 113 2.79 29.02 -8.87
C ASP A 113 2.16 29.61 -7.61
N SER A 114 0.88 29.30 -7.36
CA SER A 114 0.15 29.73 -6.16
C SER A 114 0.34 28.82 -4.94
N ALA A 115 1.04 27.69 -5.08
CA ALA A 115 1.27 26.76 -3.98
C ALA A 115 2.06 27.41 -2.82
N SER A 116 1.82 26.92 -1.60
CA SER A 116 2.53 27.40 -0.41
C SER A 116 4.04 27.10 -0.51
N ALA A 117 4.85 27.88 0.23
CA ALA A 117 6.30 27.66 0.30
C ALA A 117 6.66 26.24 0.75
N GLU A 118 5.87 25.66 1.66
CA GLU A 118 6.06 24.29 2.14
C GLU A 118 5.84 23.25 1.03
N VAL A 119 4.79 23.41 0.21
CA VAL A 119 4.51 22.52 -0.93
C VAL A 119 5.62 22.66 -1.98
N LYS A 120 5.99 23.90 -2.32
CA LYS A 120 7.08 24.20 -3.26
C LYS A 120 8.38 23.53 -2.83
N ALA A 121 8.75 23.67 -1.57
CA ALA A 121 9.95 23.06 -1.01
C ALA A 121 9.87 21.53 -1.01
N TYR A 122 8.74 20.95 -0.57
CA TYR A 122 8.61 19.50 -0.47
C TYR A 122 8.65 18.79 -1.81
N PHE A 123 7.94 19.30 -2.82
CA PHE A 123 7.91 18.71 -4.15
C PHE A 123 9.03 19.25 -5.05
N ALA A 124 9.95 20.07 -4.53
CA ALA A 124 11.03 20.69 -5.29
C ALA A 124 10.54 21.29 -6.62
N LEU A 125 9.50 22.14 -6.53
CA LEU A 125 8.88 22.75 -7.71
C LEU A 125 9.88 23.68 -8.41
N GLN A 126 10.00 23.52 -9.73
CA GLN A 126 10.91 24.28 -10.59
C GLN A 126 10.14 25.27 -11.49
N ASP A 127 10.85 26.25 -12.04
CA ASP A 127 10.27 27.32 -12.87
C ASP A 127 9.66 26.81 -14.19
N ASP A 128 10.14 25.67 -14.70
CA ASP A 128 9.57 24.97 -15.86
C ASP A 128 8.35 24.10 -15.50
N GLY A 129 8.02 24.01 -14.21
CA GLY A 129 6.95 23.19 -13.65
C GLY A 129 7.36 21.77 -13.27
N SER A 130 8.61 21.39 -13.54
CA SER A 130 9.15 20.10 -13.14
C SER A 130 9.11 19.98 -11.61
N PHE A 131 8.85 18.77 -11.12
CA PHE A 131 8.69 18.51 -9.70
C PHE A 131 9.14 17.11 -9.33
N THR A 132 9.27 16.84 -8.03
CA THR A 132 9.66 15.54 -7.50
C THR A 132 8.54 14.99 -6.63
N SER A 133 8.00 13.83 -7.00
CA SER A 133 6.98 13.13 -6.21
C SER A 133 7.61 11.98 -5.41
N ASP A 134 6.87 11.46 -4.44
CA ASP A 134 7.26 10.24 -3.74
C ASP A 134 6.73 9.02 -4.46
N THR A 135 7.49 7.93 -4.36
CA THR A 135 7.07 6.60 -4.79
C THR A 135 7.21 5.62 -3.65
N ILE A 136 6.46 4.54 -3.74
CA ILE A 136 6.49 3.43 -2.80
C ILE A 136 6.76 2.13 -3.55
N MET A 137 7.52 1.22 -2.93
CA MET A 137 7.56 -0.19 -3.29
C MET A 137 7.18 -1.03 -2.08
N LEU A 138 6.05 -1.73 -2.19
CA LEU A 138 5.59 -2.71 -1.22
C LEU A 138 5.87 -4.11 -1.76
N LYS A 139 6.53 -4.95 -0.96
CA LYS A 139 6.81 -6.35 -1.29
C LYS A 139 6.20 -7.29 -0.26
N ARG A 140 5.56 -8.36 -0.74
CA ARG A 140 5.00 -9.45 0.05
C ARG A 140 5.37 -10.80 -0.54
N ILE A 141 5.76 -11.75 0.30
CA ILE A 141 5.96 -13.15 -0.04
C ILE A 141 4.88 -13.96 0.69
N LYS A 142 4.02 -14.66 -0.06
CA LYS A 142 2.98 -15.52 0.52
C LYS A 142 3.64 -16.77 1.11
N ARG A 143 3.75 -16.82 2.43
CA ARG A 143 4.31 -18.00 3.12
C ARG A 143 3.45 -19.25 2.87
N TYR A 144 4.10 -20.41 2.89
CA TYR A 144 3.40 -21.69 3.00
C TYR A 144 2.57 -21.70 4.28
N LYS A 145 1.35 -22.23 4.19
CA LYS A 145 0.58 -22.55 5.40
C LYS A 145 1.40 -23.58 6.16
N LYS A 146 1.92 -23.25 7.35
CA LYS A 146 2.37 -24.30 8.28
C LYS A 146 1.16 -25.23 8.47
N LYS A 147 1.31 -26.53 8.21
CA LYS A 147 0.36 -27.50 8.74
C LYS A 147 0.35 -27.24 10.25
N ARG A 148 -0.79 -26.81 10.80
CA ARG A 148 -0.97 -26.93 12.24
C ARG A 148 -0.96 -28.43 12.50
N HIS A 149 0.12 -28.97 13.05
CA HIS A 149 -0.02 -30.19 13.81
C HIS A 149 -0.98 -29.83 14.93
N ARG A 150 -2.24 -30.25 14.80
CA ARG A 150 -3.05 -30.47 15.99
C ARG A 150 -2.36 -31.62 16.70
N GLU A 151 -1.44 -31.30 17.61
CA GLU A 151 -1.23 -32.18 18.74
C GLU A 151 -2.53 -32.10 19.53
N THR A 152 -3.47 -32.99 19.20
CA THR A 152 -4.43 -33.45 20.19
C THR A 152 -3.61 -34.18 21.23
N VAL A 153 -3.12 -33.46 22.24
CA VAL A 153 -2.74 -34.09 23.50
C VAL A 153 -4.06 -34.56 24.09
N PRO A 154 -4.34 -35.87 24.18
CA PRO A 154 -5.53 -36.31 24.88
C PRO A 154 -5.25 -36.04 26.36
N PHE A 155 -5.91 -35.03 26.92
CA PHE A 155 -5.93 -34.82 28.37
C PHE A 155 -6.71 -35.98 29.00
N PHE A 156 -6.05 -37.13 29.22
CA PHE A 156 -6.61 -38.20 30.02
C PHE A 156 -6.40 -37.84 31.50
N ILE A 157 -7.41 -37.25 32.13
CA ILE A 157 -7.49 -37.20 33.58
C ILE A 157 -7.80 -38.63 34.05
N ARG A 158 -6.78 -39.35 34.54
CA ARG A 158 -6.99 -40.64 35.21
C ARG A 158 -7.22 -40.39 36.69
N TYR A 159 -8.45 -40.60 37.15
CA TYR A 159 -8.76 -40.64 38.57
C TYR A 159 -8.27 -41.96 39.16
N ILE A 160 -7.23 -41.91 39.99
CA ILE A 160 -6.76 -43.08 40.74
C ILE A 160 -7.42 -43.03 42.13
N ARG A 161 -8.07 -44.13 42.52
CA ARG A 161 -8.72 -44.30 43.81
C ARG A 161 -7.73 -44.92 44.79
N ASN A 162 -7.42 -44.22 45.88
CA ASN A 162 -6.63 -44.80 46.98
C ASN A 162 -7.46 -45.87 47.70
N PRO A 163 -6.86 -46.91 48.33
CA PRO A 163 -7.54 -47.85 49.22
C PRO A 163 -8.49 -47.21 50.27
N ALA A 164 -8.29 -45.95 50.66
CA ALA A 164 -9.20 -45.18 51.51
C ALA A 164 -10.41 -44.53 50.78
N GLY A 165 -10.60 -44.80 49.49
CA GLY A 165 -11.77 -44.37 48.71
C GLY A 165 -11.75 -42.93 48.17
N ARG A 166 -10.68 -42.15 48.39
CA ARG A 166 -10.54 -40.76 47.90
C ARG A 166 -9.85 -40.70 46.53
N TYR A 167 -10.23 -39.70 45.73
CA TYR A 167 -9.70 -39.43 44.40
C TYR A 167 -8.71 -38.25 44.43
N PHE A 168 -7.57 -38.37 43.75
CA PHE A 168 -6.58 -37.29 43.62
C PHE A 168 -6.23 -37.04 42.16
N LEU A 169 -5.93 -35.77 41.83
CA LEU A 169 -5.39 -35.35 40.54
C LEU A 169 -3.87 -35.53 40.57
N GLN A 170 -3.32 -36.30 39.63
CA GLN A 170 -1.89 -36.35 39.40
C GLN A 170 -1.61 -35.82 38.00
N THR A 171 -0.92 -34.67 37.93
CA THR A 171 -0.32 -34.17 36.70
C THR A 171 0.97 -34.94 36.46
N ALA A 172 1.10 -35.58 35.30
CA ALA A 172 2.40 -36.02 34.80
C ALA A 172 3.11 -34.85 34.12
#